data_AF-A0A550GRA8-F1
#
_entry.id   AF-A0A550GRA8-F1
#
_cell.length_a   1.000
_cell.length_b   1.000
_cell.length_c   1.000
_cell.angle_alpha   90.00
_cell.angle_beta   90.00
_cell.angle_gamma   90.00
#
_symmetry.space_group_name_H-M   'P 1'
#
loop_
_entity.id
_entity.type
_entity.pdbx_description
1 polymer ?
#
loop_
_entity_poly.entity_id
_entity_poly.type
_entity_poly.pdbx_seq_one_letter_code
_entity_poly.pdbx_strand_id
1 'polypeptide(L)'
;MLGTVEKYLLEKIRNEKSIHITLVDPEKISSKQASIVAQNSSQSGTAAIMIGGSTFVSQNHLNSVVRSIKQTVEIPVILFPNNITGINQNADA
;
A
#
# COMPACT_ATOMS: atom_id res chain seq x y z
N MET A 1 15.97 -15.89 0.34
CA MET A 1 15.94 -15.22 -0.99
C MET A 1 15.12 -13.96 -0.82
N LEU A 2 15.57 -12.82 -1.34
CA LEU A 2 14.84 -11.54 -1.21
C LEU A 2 13.56 -11.58 -2.06
N GLY A 3 12.46 -10.99 -1.56
CA GLY A 3 11.21 -10.87 -2.30
C GLY A 3 11.28 -9.84 -3.43
N THR A 4 10.37 -9.90 -4.41
CA THR A 4 10.34 -8.96 -5.55
C THR A 4 10.17 -7.50 -5.09
N VAL A 5 9.23 -7.24 -4.17
CA VAL A 5 8.99 -5.89 -3.62
C VAL A 5 10.17 -5.43 -2.77
N GLU A 6 10.74 -6.31 -1.95
CA GLU A 6 11.92 -6.01 -1.14
C GLU A 6 13.11 -5.60 -2.02
N LYS A 7 13.38 -6.35 -3.10
CA LYS A 7 14.42 -6.00 -4.07
C LYS A 7 14.16 -4.64 -4.72
N TYR A 8 12.93 -4.38 -5.15
CA TYR A 8 12.52 -3.09 -5.72
C TYR A 8 12.80 -1.91 -4.76
N LEU A 9 12.39 -2.03 -3.49
CA LEU A 9 12.59 -0.97 -2.50
C LEU A 9 14.09 -0.73 -2.23
N LEU A 10 14.88 -1.80 -2.12
CA LEU A 10 16.33 -1.70 -1.92
C LEU A 10 17.05 -1.04 -3.11
N GLU A 11 16.64 -1.36 -4.35
CA GLU A 11 17.17 -0.71 -5.56
C GLU A 11 16.80 0.77 -5.59
N LYS A 12 15.55 1.13 -5.24
CA LYS A 12 15.10 2.53 -5.20
C LYS A 12 15.85 3.34 -4.14
N ILE A 13 16.05 2.79 -2.94
CA ILE A 13 16.87 3.42 -1.88
C ILE A 13 18.31 3.62 -2.36
N ARG A 14 18.89 2.64 -3.06
CA ARG A 14 20.27 2.75 -3.58
C ARG A 14 20.42 3.91 -4.57
N ASN A 15 19.43 4.09 -5.45
CA ASN A 15 19.45 5.09 -6.52
C ASN A 15 19.05 6.48 -6.02
N GLU A 16 18.06 6.57 -5.13
CA GLU A 16 17.45 7.84 -4.68
C GLU A 16 17.93 8.31 -3.29
N LYS A 17 18.79 7.51 -2.63
CA LYS A 17 19.29 7.69 -1.24
C LYS A 17 18.24 7.53 -0.15
N SER A 18 17.01 7.91 -0.41
CA SER A 18 15.86 7.71 0.48
C SER A 18 14.62 7.42 -0.34
N ILE A 19 13.63 6.81 0.29
CA ILE A 19 12.30 6.63 -0.28
C ILE A 19 11.26 7.10 0.71
N HIS A 20 10.12 7.53 0.18
CA HIS A 20 8.91 7.77 0.95
C HIS A 20 7.93 6.63 0.67
N ILE A 21 7.20 6.19 1.70
CA ILE A 21 6.13 5.20 1.57
C ILE A 21 4.90 5.76 2.27
N THR A 22 3.78 5.84 1.55
CA THR A 22 2.54 6.38 2.10
C THR A 22 1.78 5.29 2.84
N LEU A 23 1.51 5.48 4.13
CA LEU A 23 0.61 4.61 4.88
C LEU A 23 -0.84 5.09 4.76
N VAL A 24 -1.70 4.19 4.32
CA VAL A 24 -3.13 4.38 4.18
C VAL A 24 -3.86 3.53 5.22
N ASP A 25 -4.58 4.20 6.11
CA ASP A 25 -5.38 3.56 7.13
C ASP A 25 -6.80 3.27 6.59
N PRO A 26 -7.14 2.00 6.31
CA PRO A 26 -8.43 1.66 5.71
C PRO A 26 -9.63 1.95 6.63
N GLU A 27 -9.48 2.09 7.95
CA GLU A 27 -10.62 2.45 8.82
C GLU A 27 -11.01 3.91 8.70
N LYS A 28 -10.05 4.77 8.36
CA LYS A 28 -10.26 6.23 8.35
C LYS A 28 -10.75 6.77 7.02
N ILE A 29 -10.78 5.94 5.97
CA ILE A 29 -11.10 6.40 4.61
C ILE A 29 -11.95 5.40 3.82
N SER A 30 -12.71 5.94 2.86
CA SER A 30 -13.40 5.15 1.84
C SER A 30 -12.45 4.68 0.73
N SER A 31 -12.86 3.66 -0.05
CA SER A 31 -12.10 3.16 -1.21
C SER A 31 -11.81 4.27 -2.25
N LYS A 32 -12.78 5.15 -2.53
CA LYS A 32 -12.59 6.29 -3.43
C LYS A 32 -11.54 7.26 -2.92
N GLN A 33 -11.57 7.60 -1.63
CA GLN A 33 -10.55 8.45 -1.02
C GLN A 33 -9.18 7.78 -1.05
N ALA A 34 -9.12 6.47 -0.82
CA ALA A 34 -7.89 5.69 -0.89
C ALA A 34 -7.23 5.76 -2.28
N SER A 35 -8.03 5.64 -3.35
CA SER A 35 -7.54 5.84 -4.72
C SER A 35 -6.98 7.24 -4.95
N ILE A 36 -7.67 8.29 -4.50
CA ILE A 36 -7.22 9.68 -4.66
C ILE A 36 -5.90 9.89 -3.90
N VAL A 37 -5.81 9.42 -2.65
CA VAL A 37 -4.59 9.51 -1.84
C VAL A 37 -3.44 8.77 -2.51
N ALA A 38 -3.68 7.56 -3.02
CA ALA A 38 -2.67 6.77 -3.72
C ALA A 38 -2.20 7.48 -5.00
N GLN A 39 -3.12 8.00 -5.81
CA GLN A 39 -2.80 8.73 -7.04
C GLN A 39 -1.91 9.94 -6.74
N ASN A 40 -2.34 10.80 -5.81
CA ASN A 40 -1.60 12.00 -5.42
C ASN A 40 -0.24 11.65 -4.82
N SER A 41 -0.17 10.60 -4.01
CA SER A 41 1.10 10.13 -3.42
C SER A 41 2.06 9.60 -4.48
N SER A 42 1.55 8.83 -5.45
CA SER A 42 2.34 8.33 -6.57
C SER A 42 2.89 9.47 -7.42
N GLN A 43 2.07 10.50 -7.71
CA GLN A 43 2.52 11.71 -8.42
C GLN A 43 3.54 12.52 -7.61
N SER A 44 3.49 12.42 -6.29
CA SER A 44 4.44 13.07 -5.37
C SER A 44 5.74 12.27 -5.16
N GLY A 45 5.91 11.13 -5.84
CA GLY A 45 7.14 10.34 -5.81
C GLY A 45 7.21 9.29 -4.69
N THR A 46 6.09 8.94 -4.06
CA THR A 46 6.06 7.82 -3.11
C THR A 46 6.48 6.52 -3.81
N ALA A 47 7.29 5.71 -3.15
CA ALA A 47 7.83 4.46 -3.69
C ALA A 47 6.83 3.31 -3.65
N ALA A 48 5.94 3.31 -2.66
CA ALA A 48 4.93 2.29 -2.45
C ALA A 48 3.78 2.87 -1.62
N ILE A 49 2.65 2.17 -1.64
CA ILE A 49 1.52 2.42 -0.75
C ILE A 49 1.45 1.28 0.27
N MET A 50 1.54 1.60 1.55
CA MET A 50 1.25 0.67 2.63
C MET A 50 -0.21 0.80 3.04
N ILE A 51 -0.89 -0.32 3.32
CA ILE A 51 -2.28 -0.33 3.78
C ILE A 51 -2.34 -1.04 5.14
N GLY A 52 -2.75 -0.31 6.17
CA GLY A 52 -2.83 -0.85 7.53
C GLY A 52 -2.75 0.21 8.61
N GLY A 53 -2.33 -0.18 9.82
CA GLY A 53 -2.23 0.72 10.98
C GLY A 53 -3.41 0.69 11.95
N SER A 54 -4.43 -0.14 11.68
CA SER A 54 -5.65 -0.26 12.51
C SER A 54 -6.05 -1.72 12.76
N THR A 55 -6.84 -1.94 13.80
CA THR A 55 -7.05 -3.26 14.43
C THR A 55 -8.33 -3.97 13.97
N PHE A 56 -9.29 -3.26 13.37
CA PHE A 56 -10.68 -3.67 13.19
C PHE A 56 -11.22 -3.37 11.78
N VAL A 57 -10.53 -3.88 10.76
CA VAL A 57 -10.97 -3.76 9.37
C VAL A 57 -11.66 -5.04 8.93
N SER A 58 -12.87 -4.94 8.38
CA SER A 58 -13.49 -6.10 7.72
C SER A 58 -12.70 -6.48 6.47
N GLN A 59 -12.52 -7.78 6.24
CA GLN A 59 -11.75 -8.27 5.08
C GLN A 59 -12.32 -7.75 3.74
N ASN A 60 -13.65 -7.61 3.65
CA ASN A 60 -14.31 -7.05 2.46
C ASN A 60 -13.96 -5.58 2.24
N HIS A 61 -13.92 -4.77 3.31
CA HIS A 61 -13.52 -3.37 3.20
C HIS A 61 -12.06 -3.24 2.78
N LEU A 62 -11.17 -4.00 3.42
CA LEU A 62 -9.75 -4.05 3.05
C LEU A 62 -9.57 -4.46 1.58
N ASN A 63 -10.27 -5.50 1.12
CA ASN A 63 -10.28 -5.93 -0.28
C ASN A 63 -10.69 -4.80 -1.23
N SER A 64 -11.73 -4.05 -0.87
CA SER A 64 -12.21 -2.94 -1.69
C SER A 64 -11.15 -1.81 -1.79
N VAL A 65 -10.49 -1.49 -0.67
CA VAL A 65 -9.45 -0.46 -0.61
C VAL A 65 -8.22 -0.87 -1.42
N VAL A 66 -7.69 -2.08 -1.20
CA VAL A 66 -6.53 -2.62 -1.93
C VAL A 66 -6.80 -2.63 -3.43
N ARG A 67 -7.97 -3.13 -3.86
CA ARG A 67 -8.34 -3.17 -5.28
C ARG A 67 -8.44 -1.78 -5.89
N SER A 68 -9.07 -0.85 -5.18
CA SER A 68 -9.23 0.53 -5.64
C SER A 68 -7.86 1.21 -5.85
N ILE A 69 -6.93 1.02 -4.93
CA ILE A 69 -5.57 1.56 -5.04
C ILE A 69 -4.83 0.93 -6.22
N LYS A 70 -4.81 -0.40 -6.34
CA LYS A 70 -4.12 -1.12 -7.42
C LYS A 70 -4.63 -0.80 -8.82
N GLN A 71 -5.90 -0.40 -8.95
CA GLN A 71 -6.44 0.06 -10.23
C GLN A 71 -6.03 1.49 -10.59
N THR A 72 -5.46 2.24 -9.63
CA THR A 72 -5.15 3.67 -9.78
C THR A 72 -3.65 3.94 -9.93
N VAL A 73 -2.79 3.10 -9.36
CA VAL A 73 -1.33 3.29 -9.35
C VAL A 73 -0.58 2.02 -9.74
N GLU A 74 0.61 2.19 -10.32
CA GLU A 74 1.49 1.07 -10.72
C GLU A 74 2.57 0.74 -9.67
N ILE A 75 2.74 1.60 -8.66
CA ILE A 75 3.70 1.35 -7.57
C ILE A 75 3.18 0.26 -6.62
N PRO A 76 4.07 -0.48 -5.92
CA PRO A 76 3.68 -1.59 -5.06
C PRO A 76 2.70 -1.20 -3.96
N VAL A 77 1.75 -2.10 -3.69
CA VAL A 77 0.80 -2.02 -2.58
C VAL A 77 1.13 -3.10 -1.54
N ILE A 78 1.53 -2.67 -0.35
CA ILE A 78 2.07 -3.52 0.71
C ILE A 78 1.10 -3.53 1.89
N LEU A 79 0.81 -4.70 2.44
CA LEU A 79 0.02 -4.77 3.67
C LEU A 79 0.90 -4.44 4.87
N PHE A 80 0.36 -3.63 5.78
CA PHE A 80 0.93 -3.39 7.10
C PHE A 80 -0.05 -3.92 8.16
N PRO A 81 -0.21 -5.25 8.26
CA PRO A 81 -1.26 -5.85 9.06
C PRO A 81 -0.99 -5.67 10.55
N ASN A 82 -2.01 -5.29 11.31
CA ASN A 82 -1.99 -5.31 12.78
C ASN A 82 -2.59 -6.61 13.36
N ASN A 83 -3.23 -7.44 12.52
CA ASN A 83 -3.79 -8.75 12.86
C ASN A 83 -3.94 -9.62 11.59
N ILE A 84 -4.23 -10.92 11.76
CA ILE A 84 -4.36 -11.93 10.68
C ILE A 84 -5.45 -11.56 9.66
N THR A 85 -6.51 -10.86 10.09
CA THR A 85 -7.57 -10.35 9.22
C THR A 85 -7.09 -9.30 8.21
N GLY A 86 -5.89 -8.77 8.40
CA GLY A 86 -5.23 -7.83 7.49
C GLY A 86 -4.58 -8.47 6.27
N ILE A 87 -4.60 -9.80 6.11
CA ILE A 87 -3.99 -10.50 4.97
C ILE A 87 -4.93 -10.47 3.76
N ASN A 88 -4.38 -10.10 2.59
CA ASN A 88 -5.11 -9.93 1.34
C ASN A 88 -4.33 -10.50 0.15
N GLN A 89 -4.95 -11.38 -0.64
CA GLN A 89 -4.32 -12.00 -1.82
C GLN A 89 -3.97 -10.97 -2.92
N ASN A 90 -4.64 -9.83 -2.95
CA ASN A 90 -4.43 -8.83 -3.98
C ASN A 90 -3.25 -7.89 -3.68
N ALA A 91 -2.68 -7.91 -2.47
CA ALA A 91 -1.51 -7.11 -2.16
C ALA A 91 -0.23 -7.71 -2.78
N ASP A 92 0.78 -6.87 -2.96
CA ASP A 92 2.04 -7.26 -3.60
C ASP A 92 3.07 -7.81 -2.59
N ALA A 93 2.93 -7.44 -1.31
CA ALA A 93 3.71 -7.95 -0.18
C ALA A 93 2.94 -7.86 1.14
#